data_AF-A0A2N3EQY2-F1
#
_entry.id   AF-A0A2N3EQY2-F1
#
_cell.length_a   1.000
_cell.length_b   1.000
_cell.length_c   1.000
_cell.angle_alpha   90.00
_cell.angle_beta   90.00
_cell.angle_gamma   90.00
#
_symmetry.space_group_name_H-M   'P 1'
#
loop_
_entity.id
_entity.type
_entity.pdbx_description
1 polymer ?
#
loop_
_entity_poly.entity_id
_entity_poly.type
_entity_poly.pdbx_seq_one_letter_code
_entity_poly.pdbx_strand_id
1 'polypeptide(L)' 'MSKPKPARYRTTNWFTYNSALRKRGSLLIWLDKEMAWHAP' A
#
# COMPACT_ATOMS: atom_id res chain seq x y z
N MET A 1 -32.65 -6.02 -20.06
CA MET A 1 -31.64 -6.72 -19.24
C MET A 1 -31.60 -6.10 -17.86
N SER A 2 -31.87 -6.85 -16.78
CA SER A 2 -31.74 -6.34 -15.41
C SER A 2 -30.28 -6.32 -14.99
N LYS A 3 -29.82 -5.24 -14.35
CA LYS A 3 -28.47 -5.19 -13.79
C LYS A 3 -28.29 -6.25 -12.68
N PRO A 4 -27.15 -6.97 -12.64
CA PRO A 4 -26.82 -7.85 -11.53
C PRO A 4 -26.64 -7.04 -10.24
N LYS A 5 -26.91 -7.67 -9.10
CA LYS A 5 -26.73 -7.05 -7.79
C LYS A 5 -25.26 -6.66 -7.59
N PRO A 6 -24.98 -5.51 -6.96
CA PRO A 6 -23.61 -5.07 -6.73
C PRO A 6 -22.85 -6.07 -5.85
N ALA A 7 -21.62 -6.37 -6.25
CA ALA A 7 -20.74 -7.24 -5.49
C ALA A 7 -20.36 -6.58 -4.15
N ARG A 8 -20.43 -7.34 -3.06
CA ARG A 8 -20.01 -6.90 -1.73
C ARG A 8 -18.63 -7.48 -1.46
N TYR A 9 -17.60 -6.67 -1.59
CA TYR A 9 -16.22 -7.09 -1.34
C TYR A 9 -15.88 -7.00 0.14
N ARG A 10 -15.11 -7.97 0.64
CA ARG A 10 -14.56 -7.98 2.00
C ARG A 10 -13.06 -8.17 1.92
N THR A 11 -12.31 -7.27 2.55
CA THR A 11 -10.86 -7.39 2.66
C THR A 11 -10.50 -8.48 3.67
N THR A 12 -9.83 -9.55 3.22
CA THR A 12 -9.40 -10.68 4.06
C THR A 12 -7.88 -10.72 4.27
N ASN A 13 -7.14 -9.97 3.46
CA ASN A 13 -5.67 -10.00 3.44
C ASN A 13 -5.02 -9.00 4.42
N TRP A 14 -5.79 -8.27 5.23
CA TRP A 14 -5.28 -7.18 6.06
C TRP A 14 -4.17 -7.62 7.02
N PHE A 15 -4.34 -8.76 7.67
CA PHE A 15 -3.35 -9.30 8.59
C PHE A 15 -2.03 -9.64 7.88
N THR A 16 -2.11 -10.35 6.75
CA THR A 16 -0.96 -10.74 5.95
C THR A 16 -0.23 -9.53 5.37
N TYR A 17 -0.99 -8.55 4.86
CA TYR A 17 -0.45 -7.28 4.36
C TYR A 17 0.31 -6.53 5.46
N ASN A 18 -0.29 -6.39 6.65
CA ASN A 18 0.35 -5.70 7.77
C ASN A 18 1.58 -6.45 8.31
N SER A 19 1.54 -7.79 8.33
CA SER A 19 2.72 -8.59 8.67
C SER A 19 3.85 -8.38 7.67
N ALA A 20 3.55 -8.31 6.36
CA ALA A 20 4.55 -8.04 5.34
C ALA A 20 5.12 -6.62 5.47
N LEU A 21 4.26 -5.65 5.81
CA LEU A 21 4.67 -4.25 6.03
C LEU A 21 5.65 -4.12 7.21
N ARG A 22 5.36 -4.80 8.33
CA ARG A 22 6.25 -4.83 9.49
C ARG A 22 7.58 -5.54 9.20
N LYS A 23 7.54 -6.67 8.48
CA LYS A 23 8.74 -7.44 8.10
C LYS A 23 9.65 -6.68 7.15
N ARG A 24 9.10 -5.87 6.24
CA ARG A 24 9.89 -5.10 5.26
C ARG A 24 10.68 -3.93 5.87
N GLY A 25 10.48 -3.64 7.16
CA GLY A 25 10.97 -2.40 7.75
C GLY A 25 10.28 -1.19 7.13
N SER A 26 10.50 -0.02 7.73
CA SER A 26 10.04 1.26 7.19
C SER A 26 10.50 1.42 5.74
N LEU A 27 9.60 1.23 4.79
CA LEU A 27 9.73 1.79 3.45
C LEU A 27 9.10 3.20 3.45
N LEU A 28 9.32 3.94 4.54
CA LEU A 28 9.45 5.36 4.39
C LEU A 28 10.72 5.50 3.56
N ILE A 29 10.57 5.79 2.27
CA ILE A 29 11.51 6.67 1.62
C ILE A 29 11.43 7.92 2.50
N TRP A 30 12.35 8.03 3.46
CA TRP A 30 12.58 9.31 4.08
C TRP A 30 13.03 10.16 2.91
N LEU A 31 12.15 11.05 2.45
CA LEU A 31 12.58 12.25 1.76
C LEU A 31 13.45 12.95 2.79
N ASP A 32 14.73 12.58 2.81
CA ASP A 32 15.72 13.24 3.61
C ASP A 32 15.71 14.69 3.13
N LYS A 33 15.51 15.60 4.08
CA LYS A 33 15.44 17.04 3.81
C LYS A 33 16.75 17.53 3.19
N GLU A 34 17.85 16.83 3.44
CA GLU A 34 19.18 17.12 2.92
C GLU A 34 19.49 16.34 1.64
N MET A 35 18.58 15.50 1.15
CA MET A 35 18.78 14.75 -0.08
C MET A 35 18.80 15.69 -1.29
N ALA A 36 19.98 15.90 -1.86
CA ALA A 36 20.11 16.60 -3.13
C ALA A 36 19.49 15.77 -4.26
N TRP A 37 18.41 16.29 -4.85
CA TRP A 37 17.75 15.64 -5.96
C TRP A 37 18.50 15.93 -7.26
N HIS A 38 19.22 14.94 -7.79
CA HIS A 38 19.89 15.02 -9.08
C HIS A 38 18.98 14.46 -10.18
N ALA A 39 17.90 15.16 -10.50
CA ALA A 39 17.16 14.90 -11.74
C ALA A 39 17.94 15.49 -12.94
N PRO A 40 17.97 14.80 -14.09
CA PRO A 40 18.45 15.37 -15.35
C PRO A 40 17.53 16.47 -15.88
#